data_AF-A0A920F2C8-F1
#
_entry.id   AF-A0A920F2C8-F1
#
_cell.length_a   1.000
_cell.length_b   1.000
_cell.length_c   1.000
_cell.angle_alpha   90.00
_cell.angle_beta   90.00
_cell.angle_gamma   90.00
#
_symmetry.space_group_name_H-M   'P 1'
#
loop_
_entity.id
_entity.type
_entity.pdbx_description
1 polymer ?
#
loop_
_entity_poly.entity_id
_entity_poly.type
_entity_poly.pdbx_seq_one_letter_code
_entity_poly.pdbx_strand_id
1 'polypeptide(L)'
;MINELTSEISFASFKKEILKDYEIVCLSRAVSLLGRKEVLTGKAKFGIFGDGKELPQIAMAKAFQKGDFRSGYYRDQTFMMAIDCLTPQQIFAGLYAHTDPNHEPMSFWSTDGWTL
;
A
#
# COMPACT_ATOMS: atom_id res chain seq x y z
N MET A 1 -4.04 -28.93 -8.88
CA MET A 1 -5.45 -29.05 -8.45
C MET A 1 -6.17 -27.82 -8.98
N ILE A 2 -6.86 -27.98 -10.10
CA ILE A 2 -7.86 -27.01 -10.57
C ILE A 2 -9.13 -27.37 -9.81
N ASN A 3 -9.41 -26.70 -8.70
CA ASN A 3 -10.70 -26.80 -8.03
C ASN A 3 -10.88 -25.56 -7.16
N GLU A 4 -12.05 -24.92 -7.28
CA GLU A 4 -12.48 -23.63 -6.71
C GLU A 4 -12.30 -22.38 -7.59
N LEU A 5 -12.57 -22.49 -8.89
CA LEU A 5 -13.13 -21.36 -9.63
C LEU A 5 -14.65 -21.42 -9.45
N THR A 6 -15.22 -20.34 -8.89
CA THR A 6 -16.66 -20.11 -8.60
C THR A 6 -17.19 -20.65 -7.26
N SER A 7 -16.72 -20.11 -6.15
CA SER A 7 -17.71 -19.71 -5.14
C SER A 7 -18.53 -18.58 -5.76
N GLU A 8 -19.87 -18.68 -5.74
CA GLU A 8 -20.71 -17.58 -6.21
C GLU A 8 -20.46 -16.37 -5.30
N ILE A 9 -19.62 -15.44 -5.75
CA ILE A 9 -19.40 -14.19 -5.03
C ILE A 9 -20.75 -13.46 -5.08
N SER A 10 -21.38 -13.30 -3.91
CA SER A 10 -22.62 -12.53 -3.83
C SER A 10 -22.39 -11.12 -4.36
N PHE A 11 -23.36 -10.54 -5.07
CA PHE A 11 -23.25 -9.15 -5.53
C PHE A 11 -22.92 -8.19 -4.37
N ALA A 12 -23.45 -8.47 -3.18
CA ALA A 12 -23.18 -7.68 -1.98
C ALA A 12 -21.70 -7.75 -1.54
N SER A 13 -21.10 -8.94 -1.52
CA SER A 13 -19.68 -9.09 -1.17
C SER A 13 -18.77 -8.48 -2.23
N PHE A 14 -19.08 -8.69 -3.51
CA PHE A 14 -18.36 -8.06 -4.61
C PHE A 14 -18.42 -6.53 -4.53
N LYS A 15 -19.60 -5.95 -4.33
CA LYS A 15 -19.77 -4.50 -4.17
C LYS A 15 -18.96 -3.97 -2.99
N LYS A 16 -18.95 -4.67 -1.86
CA LYS A 16 -18.17 -4.28 -0.67
C LYS A 16 -16.68 -4.28 -0.96
N GLU A 17 -16.18 -5.28 -1.68
CA GLU A 17 -14.78 -5.37 -2.10
C GLU A 17 -14.38 -4.22 -3.02
N ILE A 18 -15.18 -3.94 -4.05
CA ILE A 18 -14.92 -2.84 -4.99
C ILE A 18 -14.92 -1.48 -4.28
N LEU A 19 -15.81 -1.27 -3.31
CA LEU A 19 -15.81 -0.04 -2.51
C LEU A 19 -14.55 0.08 -1.65
N LYS A 20 -14.10 -1.02 -1.01
CA LYS A 20 -12.84 -1.03 -0.25
C LYS A 20 -11.64 -0.69 -1.15
N ASP A 21 -11.56 -1.29 -2.33
CA ASP A 21 -10.49 -0.99 -3.29
C ASP A 21 -10.50 0.48 -3.72
N TYR A 22 -11.69 1.01 -4.00
CA TYR A 22 -11.86 2.41 -4.37
C TYR A 22 -11.43 3.36 -3.24
N GLU A 23 -11.77 3.05 -1.99
CA GLU A 23 -11.31 3.80 -0.82
C GLU A 23 -9.78 3.80 -0.73
N ILE A 24 -9.12 2.66 -0.91
CA ILE A 24 -7.66 2.56 -0.88
C ILE A 24 -7.03 3.37 -2.03
N VAL A 25 -7.60 3.32 -3.23
CA VAL A 25 -7.14 4.12 -4.38
C VAL A 25 -7.22 5.62 -4.08
N CYS A 26 -8.37 6.09 -3.57
CA CYS A 26 -8.57 7.49 -3.22
C CYS A 26 -7.63 7.93 -2.10
N LEU A 27 -7.47 7.10 -1.06
CA LEU A 27 -6.56 7.35 0.04
C LEU A 27 -5.11 7.45 -0.44
N SER A 28 -4.67 6.51 -1.28
CA SER A 28 -3.32 6.53 -1.85
C SER A 28 -3.04 7.77 -2.70
N ARG A 29 -4.03 8.20 -3.49
CA ARG A 29 -3.95 9.45 -4.24
C ARG A 29 -3.81 10.65 -3.31
N ALA A 30 -4.62 10.72 -2.25
CA ALA A 30 -4.57 11.80 -1.28
C ALA A 30 -3.22 11.85 -0.54
N VAL A 31 -2.71 10.70 -0.09
CA VAL A 31 -1.38 10.56 0.54
C VAL A 31 -0.29 11.06 -0.41
N SER A 32 -0.35 10.67 -1.69
CA SER A 32 0.63 11.11 -2.70
C SER A 32 0.61 12.62 -2.95
N LEU A 33 -0.56 13.26 -2.92
CA LEU A 33 -0.70 14.70 -3.10
C LEU A 33 -0.20 15.46 -1.87
N LEU A 34 -0.57 15.00 -0.67
CA LEU A 34 -0.14 15.61 0.59
C LEU A 34 1.37 15.45 0.79
N GLY A 35 1.91 14.25 0.57
CA GLY A 35 3.35 14.01 0.67
C GLY A 35 4.17 14.89 -0.26
N ARG A 36 3.72 15.09 -1.52
CA ARG A 36 4.35 16.05 -2.44
C ARG A 36 4.31 17.47 -1.88
N LYS A 37 3.19 17.90 -1.32
CA LYS A 37 3.07 19.23 -0.70
C LYS A 37 4.04 19.41 0.48
N GLU A 38 4.18 18.41 1.33
CA GLU A 38 5.08 18.48 2.50
C GLU A 38 6.57 18.53 2.09
N VAL A 39 6.94 17.85 1.00
CA VAL A 39 8.28 17.97 0.39
C VAL A 39 8.49 19.34 -0.24
N LEU A 40 7.53 19.82 -1.04
CA LEU A 40 7.62 21.13 -1.71
C LEU A 40 7.65 22.32 -0.75
N THR A 41 7.06 22.17 0.44
CA THR A 41 7.07 23.18 1.51
C THR A 41 8.29 23.05 2.44
N GLY A 42 9.19 22.10 2.18
CA GLY A 42 10.45 21.93 2.91
C GLY A 42 10.31 21.29 4.30
N LYS A 43 9.11 20.83 4.67
CA LYS A 43 8.86 20.15 5.95
C LYS A 43 9.41 18.72 5.94
N ALA A 44 9.34 18.05 4.80
CA ALA A 44 10.03 16.79 4.53
C ALA A 44 11.20 17.01 3.58
N LYS A 45 12.25 16.17 3.67
CA LYS A 45 13.47 16.34 2.87
C LYS A 45 13.34 15.78 1.45
N PHE A 46 12.75 14.60 1.31
CA PHE A 46 12.60 13.92 0.03
C PHE A 46 11.46 12.91 0.09
N GLY A 47 10.70 12.76 -0.99
CA GLY A 47 9.63 11.77 -1.06
C GLY A 47 9.25 11.49 -2.51
N ILE A 48 9.15 10.21 -2.86
CA ILE A 48 8.62 9.75 -4.13
C ILE A 48 7.32 9.01 -3.86
N PHE A 49 6.27 9.33 -4.62
CA PHE A 49 4.93 8.78 -4.40
C PHE A 49 4.45 7.98 -5.61
N GLY A 50 3.53 7.04 -5.39
CA GLY A 50 3.04 6.10 -6.40
C GLY A 50 1.86 6.61 -7.25
N ASP A 51 1.75 7.92 -7.49
CA ASP A 51 0.58 8.47 -8.16
C ASP A 51 0.44 8.01 -9.62
N GLY A 52 -0.77 7.60 -9.99
CA GLY A 52 -1.09 7.06 -11.31
C GLY A 52 -0.90 5.54 -11.44
N LYS A 53 -0.45 4.87 -10.37
CA LYS A 53 -0.25 3.41 -10.32
C LYS A 53 -1.18 2.71 -9.33
N GLU A 54 -2.21 3.39 -8.84
CA GLU A 54 -3.06 2.88 -7.77
C GLU A 54 -3.82 1.61 -8.21
N LEU A 55 -4.54 1.68 -9.34
CA LEU A 55 -5.32 0.56 -9.86
C LEU A 55 -4.48 -0.70 -10.17
N PRO A 56 -3.35 -0.63 -10.90
CA PRO A 56 -2.53 -1.82 -11.13
C PRO A 56 -1.94 -2.41 -9.84
N GLN A 57 -1.66 -1.59 -8.82
CA GLN A 57 -1.20 -2.08 -7.52
C GLN A 57 -2.31 -2.78 -6.72
N ILE A 58 -3.57 -2.32 -6.81
CA ILE A 58 -4.73 -3.06 -6.29
C ILE A 58 -4.87 -4.41 -7.00
N ALA A 59 -4.80 -4.42 -8.33
CA ALA A 59 -4.90 -5.66 -9.11
C ALA A 59 -3.79 -6.65 -8.73
N MET A 60 -2.56 -6.16 -8.57
CA MET A 60 -1.43 -6.97 -8.08
C MET A 60 -1.71 -7.51 -6.66
N ALA A 61 -2.18 -6.70 -5.73
CA ALA A 61 -2.46 -7.13 -4.35
C ALA A 61 -3.51 -8.25 -4.27
N LYS A 62 -4.48 -8.30 -5.19
CA LYS A 62 -5.46 -9.39 -5.26
C LYS A 62 -4.89 -10.69 -5.81
N ALA A 63 -3.90 -10.60 -6.71
CA ALA A 63 -3.26 -11.75 -7.31
C ALA A 63 -2.11 -12.31 -6.46
N PHE A 64 -1.50 -11.46 -5.63
CA PHE A 64 -0.33 -11.78 -4.83
C PHE A 64 -0.69 -12.72 -3.67
N GLN A 65 0.05 -13.81 -3.53
CA GLN A 65 -0.20 -14.85 -2.52
C GLN A 65 1.00 -15.02 -1.59
N LYS A 66 0.75 -15.63 -0.43
CA LYS A 66 1.81 -16.06 0.49
C LYS A 66 2.82 -16.94 -0.24
N GLY A 67 4.09 -16.52 -0.23
CA GLY A 67 5.20 -17.24 -0.87
C GLY A 67 5.58 -16.68 -2.25
N ASP A 68 4.76 -15.77 -2.81
CA ASP A 68 5.20 -14.98 -3.95
C ASP A 68 6.29 -14.00 -3.51
N PHE A 69 7.30 -13.83 -4.35
CA PHE A 69 8.39 -12.89 -4.13
C PHE A 69 8.14 -11.62 -4.94
N ARG A 70 8.33 -10.46 -4.33
CA ARG A 70 8.37 -9.17 -5.01
C ARG A 70 9.60 -8.43 -4.55
N SER A 71 10.40 -7.88 -5.45
CA SER A 71 11.38 -6.87 -5.03
C SER A 71 10.65 -5.55 -4.87
N GLY A 72 10.57 -5.05 -3.64
CA GLY A 72 9.94 -3.77 -3.34
C GLY A 72 10.62 -2.58 -4.05
N TYR A 73 9.83 -1.58 -4.41
CA TYR A 73 10.26 -0.31 -4.98
C TYR A 73 9.65 0.86 -4.21
N TYR A 74 10.23 2.06 -4.34
CA TYR A 74 9.84 3.24 -3.57
C TYR A 74 8.49 3.86 -3.98
N ARG A 75 7.70 3.22 -4.86
CA ARG A 75 6.40 3.72 -5.35
C ARG A 75 5.23 2.79 -5.03
N ASP A 76 5.44 1.86 -4.11
CA ASP A 76 4.55 0.70 -3.91
C ASP A 76 3.51 0.93 -2.81
N GLN A 77 3.33 2.18 -2.38
CA GLN A 77 2.49 2.52 -1.23
C GLN A 77 1.06 1.97 -1.34
N THR A 78 0.46 1.95 -2.55
CA THR A 78 -0.92 1.46 -2.72
C THR A 78 -0.97 -0.05 -2.50
N PHE A 79 0.00 -0.77 -3.05
CA PHE A 79 0.14 -2.20 -2.84
C PHE A 79 0.31 -2.50 -1.35
N MET A 80 1.22 -1.79 -0.67
CA MET A 80 1.47 -1.98 0.76
C MET A 80 0.26 -1.68 1.64
N MET A 81 -0.55 -0.68 1.29
CA MET A 81 -1.82 -0.41 1.96
C MET A 81 -2.87 -1.49 1.65
N ALA A 82 -2.90 -2.01 0.42
CA ALA A 82 -3.88 -3.02 0.00
C ALA A 82 -3.67 -4.39 0.66
N ILE A 83 -2.42 -4.73 0.99
CA ILE A 83 -2.08 -5.95 1.75
C ILE A 83 -1.99 -5.71 3.26
N ASP A 84 -2.45 -4.55 3.73
CA ASP A 84 -2.46 -4.15 5.16
C ASP A 84 -1.05 -4.13 5.82
N CYS A 85 0.02 -3.97 5.04
CA CYS A 85 1.40 -3.88 5.54
C CYS A 85 1.86 -2.46 5.90
N LEU A 86 1.21 -1.43 5.35
CA LEU A 86 1.49 -0.04 5.70
C LEU A 86 0.22 0.78 5.86
N THR A 87 0.26 1.70 6.82
CA THR A 87 -0.75 2.75 6.99
C THR A 87 -0.25 4.08 6.43
N PRO A 88 -1.15 5.02 6.09
CA PRO A 88 -0.77 6.39 5.74
C PRO A 88 0.15 7.06 6.78
N GLN A 89 -0.13 6.85 8.06
CA GLN A 89 0.66 7.40 9.16
C GLN A 89 2.10 6.91 9.12
N GLN A 90 2.32 5.60 8.89
CA GLN A 90 3.65 5.02 8.76
C GLN A 90 4.38 5.51 7.50
N ILE A 91 3.65 5.73 6.39
CA ILE A 91 4.22 6.36 5.20
C ILE A 91 4.75 7.77 5.52
N PHE A 92 3.98 8.57 6.26
CA PHE A 92 4.42 9.91 6.68
C PHE A 92 5.51 9.87 7.74
N ALA A 93 5.52 8.89 8.63
CA ALA A 93 6.61 8.69 9.59
C ALA A 93 7.94 8.47 8.86
N GLY A 94 7.95 7.66 7.80
CA GLY A 94 9.12 7.48 6.93
C GLY A 94 9.51 8.77 6.20
N LEU A 95 8.51 9.51 5.69
CA LEU A 95 8.73 10.80 5.03
C LEU A 95 9.42 11.84 5.93
N TYR A 96 9.15 11.81 7.24
CA TYR A 96 9.74 12.70 8.24
C TYR A 96 10.95 12.13 8.97
N ALA A 97 11.43 10.93 8.59
CA ALA A 97 12.53 10.23 9.27
C ALA A 97 12.28 10.03 10.78
N HIS A 98 11.07 9.57 11.12
CA HIS A 98 10.74 9.22 12.50
C HIS A 98 11.61 8.05 12.99
N THR A 99 12.16 8.14 14.20
CA THR A 99 13.18 7.20 14.69
C THR A 99 12.63 5.95 15.38
N ASP A 100 11.36 5.95 15.77
CA ASP A 100 10.72 4.80 16.42
C ASP A 100 10.28 3.73 15.39
N PRO A 101 10.82 2.49 15.46
CA PRO A 101 10.48 1.40 14.55
C PRO A 101 9.00 1.00 14.53
N ASN A 102 8.25 1.27 15.61
CA ASN A 102 6.81 0.98 15.65
C ASN A 102 6.02 1.94 14.73
N HIS A 103 6.53 3.17 14.61
CA HIS A 103 5.94 4.22 13.78
C HIS A 103 6.52 4.22 12.37
N GLU A 104 7.77 3.80 12.22
CA GLU A 104 8.49 3.66 10.95
C GLU A 104 8.97 2.19 10.82
N PRO A 105 8.12 1.28 10.33
CA PRO A 105 8.47 -0.12 10.15
C PRO A 105 9.25 -0.38 8.84
N MET A 106 9.52 0.64 8.02
CA MET A 106 10.16 0.52 6.70
C MET A 106 11.69 0.60 6.76
N SER A 107 12.21 1.28 7.77
CA SER A 107 13.63 1.44 8.11
C SER A 107 14.19 0.21 8.81
N PHE A 108 13.31 -0.61 9.39
CA PHE A 108 13.66 -1.83 10.08
C PHE A 108 13.16 -3.06 9.33
N TRP A 109 14.02 -4.05 9.17
CA TRP A 109 13.65 -5.35 8.60
C TRP A 109 12.77 -6.11 9.60
N SER A 110 11.45 -5.94 9.50
CA SER A 110 10.49 -6.81 10.20
C SER A 110 10.31 -8.10 9.39
N THR A 111 10.64 -9.24 10.00
CA THR A 111 10.57 -10.57 9.38
C THR A 111 9.14 -11.11 9.23
N ASP A 112 8.13 -10.37 9.70
CA ASP A 112 6.83 -10.96 10.06
C ASP A 112 5.66 -10.38 9.24
N GLY A 113 5.85 -10.10 7.95
CA GLY A 113 4.79 -9.54 7.10
C GLY A 113 4.77 -9.97 5.63
N TRP A 114 5.41 -11.08 5.25
CA TRP A 114 5.69 -11.55 3.87
C TRP A 114 6.90 -10.81 3.25
N THR A 115 8.09 -11.37 3.46
CA THR A 115 9.41 -10.81 3.11
C THR A 115 9.51 -10.18 1.71
N LEU A 116 10.18 -9.02 1.69
CA LEU A 116 10.67 -8.24 0.53
C LEU A 116 11.58 -9.02 -0.42
#